data_AF-A0A6B1G624-F1
#
_entry.id   AF-A0A6B1G624-F1
#
_cell.length_a   1.000
_cell.length_b   1.000
_cell.length_c   1.000
_cell.angle_alpha   90.00
_cell.angle_beta   90.00
_cell.angle_gamma   90.00
#
_symmetry.space_group_name_H-M   'P 1'
#
loop_
_entity.id
_entity.type
_entity.pdbx_description
1 polymer ?
#
loop_
_entity_poly.entity_id
_entity_poly.type
_entity_poly.pdbx_seq_one_letter_code
_entity_poly.pdbx_strand_id
1 'polypeptide(L)'
;MILKNLTRRSVRSGLTLLGIAIGVAAVVALGSIAEGISSNFAMVVGGSSNDLLITQAEAMDPAFSSLDETVGERLLAVPGVERVEPGVYTWVTTPGLPFFLLFGYEIGSTAMDHYRIVEGKPVSGPGQMVIGRRATESIDISVGD
;
A
#
# COMPACT_ATOMS: atom_id res chain seq x y z
N MET A 1 -46.66 -14.59 -18.58
CA MET A 1 -47.58 -13.84 -17.70
C MET A 1 -46.87 -12.90 -16.71
N ILE A 2 -45.68 -13.23 -16.20
CA ILE A 2 -44.92 -12.42 -15.23
C ILE A 2 -44.48 -11.04 -15.77
N LEU A 3 -43.87 -10.98 -16.96
CA LEU A 3 -43.45 -9.70 -17.58
C LEU A 3 -44.63 -8.73 -17.78
N LYS A 4 -45.80 -9.24 -18.16
CA LYS A 4 -47.01 -8.45 -18.42
C LYS A 4 -47.61 -7.84 -17.15
N ASN A 5 -47.35 -8.46 -15.98
CA ASN A 5 -47.76 -7.94 -14.68
C ASN A 5 -46.79 -6.86 -14.16
N LEU A 6 -45.49 -7.02 -14.40
CA LEU A 6 -44.48 -6.00 -14.07
C LEU A 6 -44.71 -4.70 -14.86
N THR A 7 -45.03 -4.79 -16.15
CA THR A 7 -45.31 -3.63 -17.01
C THR A 7 -46.67 -2.97 -16.76
N ARG A 8 -47.57 -3.60 -15.99
CA ARG A 8 -48.89 -3.02 -15.63
C ARG A 8 -48.87 -2.19 -14.35
N ARG A 9 -47.84 -2.37 -13.52
CA ARG A 9 -47.58 -1.61 -12.28
C ARG A 9 -46.14 -1.08 -12.27
N SER A 10 -45.74 -0.47 -13.37
CA SER A 10 -44.36 -0.06 -13.70
C SER A 10 -43.70 0.80 -12.62
N VAL A 11 -44.45 1.72 -12.01
CA VAL A 11 -43.94 2.60 -10.94
C VAL A 11 -43.55 1.79 -9.70
N ARG A 12 -44.41 0.86 -9.27
CA ARG A 12 -44.17 0.05 -8.07
C ARG A 12 -42.98 -0.90 -8.29
N SER A 13 -42.96 -1.58 -9.44
CA SER A 13 -41.87 -2.50 -9.79
C SER A 13 -40.54 -1.77 -9.98
N GLY A 14 -40.56 -0.57 -10.57
CA GLY A 14 -39.38 0.29 -10.69
C GLY A 14 -38.83 0.73 -9.34
N LEU A 15 -39.70 1.18 -8.41
CA LEU A 15 -39.27 1.63 -7.09
C LEU A 15 -38.68 0.49 -6.25
N THR A 16 -39.24 -0.72 -6.33
CA THR A 16 -38.67 -1.90 -5.66
C THR A 16 -37.34 -2.32 -6.26
N LEU A 17 -37.21 -2.30 -7.59
CA LEU A 17 -35.96 -2.65 -8.27
C LEU A 17 -34.86 -1.65 -7.92
N LEU A 18 -35.20 -0.37 -7.86
CA LEU A 18 -34.28 0.71 -7.52
C LEU A 18 -33.79 0.61 -6.08
N GLY A 19 -34.68 0.28 -5.12
CA GLY A 19 -34.28 0.03 -3.73
C GLY A 19 -33.31 -1.15 -3.61
N ILE A 20 -33.59 -2.27 -4.29
CA ILE A 20 -32.68 -3.43 -4.32
C ILE A 20 -31.35 -3.07 -4.97
N ALA A 21 -31.37 -2.36 -6.10
CA ALA A 21 -30.17 -1.96 -6.82
C ALA A 21 -29.26 -1.06 -5.97
N ILE A 22 -29.82 -0.06 -5.27
CA ILE A 22 -29.05 0.81 -4.39
C ILE A 22 -28.46 0.01 -3.22
N GLY A 23 -29.25 -0.88 -2.61
CA GLY A 23 -28.77 -1.71 -1.49
C GLY A 23 -27.60 -2.60 -1.89
N VAL A 24 -27.71 -3.31 -3.02
CA VAL A 24 -26.64 -4.15 -3.56
C VAL A 24 -25.42 -3.32 -3.95
N ALA A 25 -25.62 -2.18 -4.63
CA ALA A 25 -24.53 -1.29 -5.03
C ALA A 25 -23.75 -0.76 -3.83
N ALA A 26 -24.42 -0.39 -2.74
CA ALA A 26 -23.78 0.09 -1.53
C ALA A 26 -22.89 -0.97 -0.87
N VAL A 27 -23.39 -2.21 -0.75
CA VAL A 27 -22.63 -3.33 -0.16
C VAL A 27 -21.41 -3.68 -1.02
N VAL A 28 -21.58 -3.75 -2.34
CA VAL A 28 -20.48 -4.03 -3.27
C VAL A 28 -19.45 -2.89 -3.26
N ALA A 29 -19.89 -1.63 -3.27
CA ALA A 29 -19.01 -0.49 -3.23
C ALA A 29 -18.15 -0.48 -1.96
N LEU A 30 -18.78 -0.67 -0.79
CA LEU A 30 -18.05 -0.70 0.48
C LEU A 30 -17.07 -1.89 0.55
N GLY A 31 -17.47 -3.06 0.07
CA GLY A 31 -16.58 -4.23 -0.03
C GLY A 31 -15.37 -3.95 -0.91
N SER A 32 -15.58 -3.37 -2.10
CA SER A 32 -14.50 -3.03 -3.03
C SER A 32 -13.54 -1.98 -2.47
N ILE A 33 -14.05 -1.00 -1.71
CA ILE A 33 -13.20 0.00 -1.04
C ILE A 33 -12.34 -0.66 0.04
N ALA A 34 -12.92 -1.53 0.87
CA ALA A 34 -12.17 -2.24 1.90
C ALA A 34 -11.05 -3.10 1.28
N GLU A 35 -11.36 -3.86 0.24
CA GLU A 35 -10.38 -4.68 -0.46
C GLU A 35 -9.30 -3.85 -1.17
N GLY A 36 -9.69 -2.72 -1.78
CA GLY A 36 -8.75 -1.77 -2.38
C GLY A 36 -7.79 -1.18 -1.36
N ILE A 37 -8.26 -0.82 -0.17
CA ILE A 37 -7.42 -0.33 0.93
C ILE A 37 -6.44 -1.42 1.39
N SER A 38 -6.91 -2.65 1.62
CA SER A 38 -6.06 -3.76 2.04
C SER A 38 -4.99 -4.10 1.01
N SER A 39 -5.36 -4.18 -0.28
CA SER A 39 -4.41 -4.44 -1.36
C SER A 39 -3.39 -3.30 -1.51
N ASN A 40 -3.84 -2.05 -1.42
CA ASN A 40 -2.94 -0.90 -1.50
C ASN A 40 -1.96 -0.87 -0.32
N PHE A 41 -2.42 -1.18 0.90
CA PHE A 41 -1.54 -1.26 2.07
C PHE A 41 -0.49 -2.36 1.91
N ALA A 42 -0.89 -3.55 1.43
CA ALA A 42 0.04 -4.66 1.17
C ALA A 42 1.11 -4.27 0.14
N MET A 43 0.73 -3.57 -0.94
CA MET A 43 1.70 -3.10 -1.94
C MET A 43 2.66 -2.04 -1.38
N VAL A 44 2.16 -1.13 -0.54
CA VAL A 44 2.98 -0.06 0.04
C VAL A 44 4.01 -0.60 1.03
N VAL A 45 3.62 -1.54 1.90
CA VAL A 45 4.52 -2.06 2.95
C VAL A 45 5.34 -3.25 2.45
N GLY A 46 4.75 -4.16 1.69
CA GLY A 46 5.42 -5.34 1.16
C GLY A 46 6.31 -5.06 -0.04
N GLY A 47 6.10 -3.94 -0.75
CA GLY A 47 6.67 -3.72 -2.08
C GLY A 47 5.98 -4.61 -3.12
N SER A 48 5.91 -4.17 -4.38
CA SER A 48 5.20 -4.92 -5.43
C SER A 48 5.86 -6.26 -5.80
N SER A 49 7.11 -6.45 -5.40
CA SER A 49 8.01 -7.48 -5.92
C SER A 49 8.32 -8.58 -4.91
N ASN A 50 7.88 -8.44 -3.67
CA ASN A 50 8.13 -9.42 -2.62
C ASN A 50 6.92 -10.33 -2.45
N ASP A 51 7.16 -11.64 -2.41
CA ASP A 51 6.10 -12.64 -2.22
C ASP A 51 5.60 -12.65 -0.77
N LEU A 52 6.48 -12.37 0.20
CA LEU A 52 6.19 -12.44 1.62
C LEU A 52 6.82 -11.27 2.37
N LEU A 53 6.05 -10.67 3.28
CA LEU A 53 6.53 -9.69 4.26
C LEU A 53 6.68 -10.39 5.61
N ILE A 54 7.86 -10.31 6.21
CA ILE A 54 8.14 -10.87 7.53
C ILE A 54 8.16 -9.75 8.57
N THR A 55 7.37 -9.91 9.63
CA THR A 55 7.34 -9.01 10.78
C THR A 55 7.49 -9.77 12.08
N GLN A 56 7.86 -9.06 13.14
CA GLN A 56 7.90 -9.60 14.49
C GLN A 56 6.50 -10.06 14.92
N ALA A 57 6.44 -11.22 15.57
CA ALA A 57 5.20 -11.73 16.13
C ALA A 57 4.59 -10.74 17.13
N GLU A 58 3.26 -10.62 17.12
CA GLU A 58 2.49 -9.69 17.98
C GLU A 58 2.78 -8.19 17.77
N ALA A 59 3.55 -7.82 16.75
CA ALA A 59 3.68 -6.42 16.36
C ALA A 59 2.33 -5.88 15.87
N MET A 60 1.91 -4.74 16.40
CA MET A 60 0.65 -4.09 16.03
C MET A 60 0.66 -3.57 14.58
N ASP A 61 1.84 -3.15 14.11
CA ASP A 61 2.08 -2.64 12.77
C ASP A 61 3.52 -2.99 12.35
N PRO A 62 3.80 -3.24 11.06
CA PRO A 62 5.16 -3.44 10.55
C PRO A 62 6.15 -2.34 10.99
N ALA A 63 5.69 -1.11 11.23
CA ALA A 63 6.55 -0.02 11.72
C ALA A 63 7.00 -0.15 13.18
N PHE A 64 6.32 -0.99 13.97
CA PHE A 64 6.71 -1.33 15.35
C PHE A 64 7.47 -2.65 15.42
N SER A 65 7.70 -3.31 14.28
CA SER A 65 8.46 -4.56 14.21
C SER A 65 9.95 -4.28 14.33
N SER A 66 10.64 -5.01 15.20
CA SER A 66 12.10 -5.02 15.27
C SER A 66 12.63 -6.43 15.08
N LEU A 67 13.43 -6.62 14.03
CA LEU A 67 14.06 -7.89 13.69
C LEU A 67 15.58 -7.70 13.63
N ASP A 68 16.31 -8.66 14.18
CA ASP A 68 17.77 -8.71 14.09
C ASP A 68 18.20 -9.09 12.66
N GLU A 69 19.30 -8.52 12.17
CA GLU A 69 19.84 -8.82 10.83
C GLU A 69 20.13 -10.32 10.62
N THR A 70 20.48 -11.04 11.69
CA THR A 70 20.68 -12.50 11.69
C THR A 70 19.43 -13.28 11.28
N VAL A 71 18.23 -12.70 11.40
CA VAL A 71 16.99 -13.31 10.89
C VAL A 71 17.03 -13.43 9.37
N GLY A 72 17.59 -12.44 8.67
CA GLY A 72 17.72 -12.48 7.21
C GLY A 72 18.61 -13.64 6.73
N GLU A 73 19.74 -13.84 7.39
CA GLU A 73 20.65 -14.97 7.11
C GLU A 73 19.97 -16.33 7.34
N ARG A 74 19.17 -16.43 8.41
CA ARG A 74 18.41 -17.66 8.72
C ARG A 74 17.31 -17.93 7.70
N LEU A 75 16.66 -16.89 7.18
CA LEU A 75 15.64 -17.01 6.13
C LEU A 75 16.25 -17.45 4.80
N LEU A 76 17.42 -16.93 4.43
CA LEU A 76 18.15 -17.38 3.23
C LEU A 76 18.56 -18.86 3.30
N ALA A 77 18.74 -19.41 4.50
CA ALA A 77 19.02 -20.83 4.69
C ALA A 77 17.79 -21.75 4.51
N VAL A 78 16.57 -21.18 4.41
CA VAL A 78 15.35 -21.96 4.21
C VAL A 78 15.25 -22.41 2.74
N PRO A 79 15.06 -23.71 2.46
CA PRO A 79 14.89 -24.19 1.09
C PRO A 79 13.73 -23.50 0.37
N GLY A 80 13.99 -22.95 -0.82
CA GLY A 80 13.01 -22.23 -1.63
C GLY A 80 13.03 -20.71 -1.47
N VAL A 81 13.80 -20.16 -0.52
CA VAL A 81 14.02 -18.72 -0.41
C VAL A 81 15.14 -18.31 -1.36
N GLU A 82 14.79 -17.58 -2.43
CA GLU A 82 15.76 -17.08 -3.41
C GLU A 82 16.47 -15.80 -2.93
N ARG A 83 15.73 -14.92 -2.26
CA ARG A 83 16.20 -13.59 -1.84
C ARG A 83 15.52 -13.18 -0.54
N VAL A 84 16.25 -12.43 0.27
CA VAL A 84 15.73 -11.71 1.44
C VAL A 84 16.19 -10.27 1.30
N GLU A 85 15.24 -9.34 1.30
CA GLU A 85 15.53 -7.90 1.24
C GLU A 85 15.20 -7.29 2.60
N PRO A 86 16.21 -6.92 3.41
CA PRO A 86 15.97 -6.21 4.66
C PRO A 86 15.45 -4.81 4.36
N GLY A 87 14.55 -4.32 5.20
CA GLY A 87 13.99 -2.99 5.04
C GLY A 87 13.48 -2.43 6.36
N VAL A 88 13.50 -1.10 6.45
CA VAL A 88 12.90 -0.35 7.54
C VAL A 88 11.66 0.34 7.01
N TYR A 89 10.53 0.15 7.67
CA TYR A 89 9.30 0.89 7.43
C TYR A 89 8.99 1.68 8.70
N THR A 90 8.81 2.99 8.59
CA THR A 90 8.46 3.83 9.74
C THR A 90 7.78 5.12 9.27
N TRP A 91 7.39 5.98 10.21
CA TRP A 91 6.96 7.33 9.91
C TRP A 91 7.53 8.33 10.90
N VAL A 92 7.68 9.56 10.45
CA VAL A 92 8.03 10.70 11.31
C VAL A 92 7.00 11.80 11.14
N THR A 93 6.91 12.63 12.17
CA THR A 93 6.12 13.86 12.16
C THR A 93 7.02 15.00 11.72
N THR A 94 6.63 15.73 10.68
CA THR A 94 7.28 16.98 10.27
C THR A 94 6.26 18.13 10.24
N PRO A 95 6.72 19.41 10.29
CA PRO A 95 5.81 20.53 10.10
C PRO A 95 5.05 20.40 8.77
N GLY A 96 3.72 20.37 8.85
CA GLY A 96 2.85 20.20 7.66
C GLY A 96 2.53 18.75 7.30
N LEU A 97 3.28 17.76 7.78
CA LEU A 97 3.02 16.34 7.53
C LEU A 97 3.08 15.50 8.82
N PRO A 98 1.93 15.16 9.41
CA PRO A 98 1.88 14.33 10.62
C PRO A 98 2.28 12.87 10.38
N PHE A 99 2.21 12.42 9.12
CA PHE A 99 2.58 11.06 8.70
C PHE A 99 3.47 11.13 7.47
N PHE A 100 4.75 11.42 7.66
CA PHE A 100 5.75 11.27 6.61
C PHE A 100 6.30 9.85 6.68
N LEU A 101 5.91 8.98 5.74
CA LEU A 101 6.37 7.59 5.69
C LEU A 101 7.82 7.54 5.20
N LEU A 102 8.67 6.79 5.91
CA LEU A 102 10.03 6.48 5.50
C LEU A 102 10.14 5.00 5.19
N PHE A 103 10.79 4.73 4.07
CA PHE A 103 11.21 3.40 3.66
C PHE A 103 12.73 3.40 3.53
N GLY A 104 13.39 2.62 4.38
CA GLY A 104 14.82 2.36 4.31
C GLY A 104 15.06 1.05 3.57
N TYR A 105 15.67 1.13 2.41
CA TYR A 105 16.05 -0.03 1.60
C TYR A 105 17.57 -0.09 1.44
N GLU A 106 18.08 -1.29 1.18
CA GLU A 106 19.47 -1.45 0.77
C GLU A 106 19.69 -0.84 -0.63
N ILE A 107 20.84 -0.20 -0.83
CA ILE A 107 21.18 0.46 -2.10
C ILE A 107 21.31 -0.61 -3.19
N GLY A 108 20.51 -0.48 -4.25
CA GLY A 108 20.47 -1.43 -5.37
C GLY A 108 19.58 -2.66 -5.12
N SER A 109 18.77 -2.66 -4.05
CA SER A 109 17.76 -3.69 -3.83
C SER A 109 16.59 -3.58 -4.82
N THR A 110 15.90 -4.70 -5.03
CA THR A 110 14.72 -4.77 -5.92
C THR A 110 13.59 -3.89 -5.39
N ALA A 111 13.44 -3.82 -4.06
CA ALA A 111 12.48 -2.92 -3.40
C ALA A 111 12.74 -1.45 -3.74
N MET A 112 14.01 -1.03 -3.85
CA MET A 112 14.36 0.32 -4.27
C MET A 112 14.06 0.54 -5.76
N ASP A 113 14.35 -0.44 -6.62
CA ASP A 113 14.15 -0.38 -8.07
C ASP A 113 12.68 -0.30 -8.50
N HIS A 114 11.75 -0.64 -7.60
CA HIS A 114 10.31 -0.44 -7.82
C HIS A 114 9.96 1.04 -8.06
N TYR A 115 10.71 1.97 -7.45
CA TYR A 115 10.42 3.40 -7.55
C TYR A 115 11.02 4.02 -8.81
N ARG A 116 10.16 4.63 -9.62
CA ARG A 116 10.60 5.41 -10.78
C ARG A 116 11.03 6.81 -10.36
N ILE A 117 12.30 7.12 -10.56
CA ILE A 117 12.83 8.48 -10.42
C ILE A 117 12.27 9.37 -11.54
N VAL A 118 11.54 10.43 -11.17
CA VAL A 118 10.97 11.40 -12.11
C VAL A 118 11.90 12.60 -12.30
N GLU A 119 12.61 12.98 -11.24
CA GLU A 119 13.53 14.11 -11.20
C GLU A 119 14.69 13.81 -10.25
N GLY A 120 15.88 14.36 -10.50
CA GLY A 120 17.07 14.14 -9.68
C GLY A 120 17.82 12.85 -10.04
N LYS A 121 18.40 12.20 -9.01
CA LYS A 121 19.22 10.99 -9.15
C LYS A 121 18.79 9.93 -8.12
N PRO A 122 19.00 8.64 -8.40
CA PRO A 122 18.81 7.57 -7.41
C PRO A 122 19.68 7.79 -6.17
N VAL A 123 19.25 7.23 -5.04
CA VAL A 123 20.05 7.18 -3.81
C VAL A 123 21.31 6.36 -4.09
N SER A 124 22.47 6.96 -3.83
CA SER A 124 23.79 6.38 -4.11
C SER A 124 24.69 6.35 -2.88
N GLY A 125 24.28 7.01 -1.79
CA GLY A 125 25.06 7.06 -0.57
C GLY A 125 24.30 7.67 0.61
N PRO A 126 24.97 7.77 1.77
CA PRO A 126 24.36 8.25 3.01
C PRO A 126 23.83 9.68 2.90
N GLY A 127 22.76 9.98 3.63
CA GLY A 127 22.16 11.32 3.70
C GLY A 127 21.35 11.73 2.46
N GLN A 128 21.19 10.83 1.49
CA GLN A 128 20.33 11.03 0.32
C GLN A 128 18.98 10.35 0.53
N MET A 129 17.92 10.97 0.02
CA MET A 129 16.56 10.43 0.07
C MET A 129 15.86 10.74 -1.25
N VAL A 130 15.02 9.81 -1.69
CA VAL A 130 14.02 10.07 -2.74
C VAL A 130 12.69 10.36 -2.06
N ILE A 131 12.05 11.45 -2.47
CA ILE A 131 10.82 11.93 -1.86
C ILE A 131 9.67 11.74 -2.86
N GLY A 132 8.55 11.23 -2.38
CA GLY A 132 7.35 11.09 -3.19
C GLY A 132 6.76 12.43 -3.59
N ARG A 133 6.20 12.53 -4.80
CA ARG A 133 5.61 13.76 -5.35
C ARG A 133 4.62 14.46 -4.41
N ARG A 134 3.77 13.69 -3.71
CA ARG A 134 2.80 14.28 -2.76
C ARG A 134 3.46 14.95 -1.56
N ALA A 135 4.60 14.41 -1.12
CA ALA A 135 5.36 15.01 -0.05
C ALA A 135 6.06 16.29 -0.51
N THR A 136 6.65 16.31 -1.71
CA THR A 136 7.26 17.54 -2.25
C THR A 136 6.24 18.65 -2.42
N GLU A 137 5.02 18.33 -2.88
CA GLU A 137 3.89 19.29 -2.98
C GLU A 137 3.43 19.84 -1.62
N SER A 138 3.62 19.08 -0.53
CA SER A 138 3.12 19.45 0.81
C SER A 138 4.14 20.23 1.64
N ILE A 139 5.44 20.01 1.44
CA ILE A 139 6.52 20.62 2.25
C ILE A 139 7.28 21.72 1.46
N ASP A 140 6.89 22.02 0.21
CA ASP A 140 7.52 23.05 -0.64
C ASP A 140 9.04 22.88 -0.76
N ILE A 141 9.48 21.63 -0.96
CA ILE A 141 10.90 21.26 -1.12
C ILE A 141 11.18 20.84 -2.56
N SER A 142 12.31 21.30 -3.09
CA SER A 142 12.77 20.97 -4.45
C SER A 142 13.94 20.00 -4.43
N VAL A 143 14.24 19.41 -5.60
CA VAL A 143 15.38 18.50 -5.73
C VAL A 143 16.68 19.25 -5.48
N GLY A 144 17.39 18.88 -4.41
CA GLY A 144 18.70 19.43 -4.07
C GLY A 144 18.73 20.42 -2.90
N ASP A 145 17.57 20.74 -2.32
CA ASP A 145 17.44 21.43 -1.02
C ASP A 145 17.76 20.50 0.16
#